data_AF-A0A485AKG4-F1
#
_entry.id   AF-A0A485AKG4-F1
#
_cell.length_a   1.000
_cell.length_b   1.000
_cell.length_c   1.000
_cell.angle_alpha   90.00
_cell.angle_beta   90.00
_cell.angle_gamma   90.00
#
_symmetry.space_group_name_H-M   'P 1'
#
loop_
_entity.id
_entity.type
_entity.pdbx_description
1 polymer ?
#
loop_
_entity_poly.entity_id
_entity_poly.type
_entity_poly.pdbx_seq_one_letter_code
_entity_poly.pdbx_strand_id
1 'polypeptide(L)'
;MNAWEVNFDGLPGLTHHYAGLSFGNEASTKHQYQVSNPQRAAKQGLLKMKALADAGFAQGVIPPQERPNVTLLAPAWFQRS
;
A
#
# COMPACT_ATOMS: atom_id res chain seq x y z
N MET A 1 3.97 30.73 -16.23
CA MET A 1 4.08 29.27 -16.00
C MET A 1 2.72 28.77 -15.58
N ASN A 2 2.24 27.70 -16.19
CA ASN A 2 1.00 27.02 -15.77
C ASN A 2 1.41 25.76 -14.99
N ALA A 3 0.94 25.64 -13.75
CA ALA A 3 1.19 24.49 -12.88
C ALA A 3 -0.16 23.89 -12.44
N TRP A 4 -0.17 22.57 -12.30
CA TRP A 4 -1.38 21.79 -12.06
C TRP A 4 -1.06 20.81 -10.93
N GLU A 5 -2.00 20.61 -10.01
CA GLU A 5 -1.87 19.57 -8.99
C GLU A 5 -2.08 18.19 -9.63
N VAL A 6 -1.23 17.24 -9.26
CA VAL A 6 -1.28 15.87 -9.75
C VAL A 6 -1.38 14.94 -8.55
N ASN A 7 -2.40 14.10 -8.52
CA ASN A 7 -2.54 13.07 -7.50
C ASN A 7 -1.60 11.92 -7.80
N PHE A 8 -0.75 11.53 -6.85
CA PHE A 8 0.06 10.31 -6.94
C PHE A 8 -0.38 9.34 -5.85
N ASP A 9 -0.98 8.23 -6.27
CA ASP A 9 -1.52 7.24 -5.37
C ASP A 9 -0.62 6.02 -5.25
N GLY A 10 -0.44 5.53 -4.02
CA GLY A 10 0.25 4.27 -3.77
C GLY A 10 -0.62 3.08 -4.16
N LEU A 11 -0.10 2.19 -5.01
CA LEU A 11 -0.75 0.92 -5.32
C LEU A 11 -0.54 -0.07 -4.15
N PRO A 12 -1.60 -0.59 -3.51
CA PRO A 12 -1.46 -1.61 -2.47
C PRO A 12 -0.69 -2.84 -2.94
N GLY A 13 0.32 -3.25 -2.16
CA GLY A 13 1.16 -4.40 -2.46
C GLY A 13 0.51 -5.75 -2.14
N LEU A 14 1.10 -6.82 -2.66
CA LEU A 14 0.59 -8.19 -2.54
C LEU A 14 0.60 -8.72 -1.10
N THR A 15 1.43 -8.13 -0.23
CA THR A 15 1.52 -8.51 1.20
C THR A 15 0.69 -7.60 2.10
N HIS A 16 -0.35 -6.92 1.59
CA HIS A 16 -1.25 -6.11 2.43
C HIS A 16 -1.90 -6.99 3.51
N HIS A 17 -1.71 -6.65 4.79
CA HIS A 17 -2.24 -7.40 5.94
C HIS A 17 -2.42 -6.50 7.17
N TYR A 18 -3.17 -6.99 8.15
CA TYR A 18 -3.45 -6.27 9.40
C TYR A 18 -2.65 -6.85 10.57
N ALA A 19 -1.45 -6.33 10.81
CA ALA A 19 -0.58 -6.81 11.90
C ALA A 19 -0.68 -6.00 13.21
N GLY A 20 -1.42 -4.89 13.24
CA GLY A 20 -1.57 -4.05 14.44
C GLY A 20 -0.27 -3.33 14.88
N LEU A 21 0.68 -3.13 13.96
CA LEU A 21 2.04 -2.64 14.28
C LEU A 21 2.12 -1.14 14.61
N SER A 22 1.04 -0.38 14.43
CA SER A 22 1.04 1.08 14.57
C SER A 22 0.37 1.51 15.87
N PHE A 23 1.14 1.58 16.96
CA PHE A 23 0.64 2.10 18.23
C PHE A 23 0.08 3.53 18.09
N GLY A 24 -1.08 3.79 18.70
CA GLY A 24 -1.83 5.04 18.53
C GLY A 24 -2.75 5.11 17.31
N ASN A 25 -2.64 4.15 16.36
CA ASN A 25 -3.61 4.01 15.29
C ASN A 25 -4.68 2.99 15.69
N GLU A 26 -5.82 3.50 16.19
CA GLU A 26 -6.95 2.67 16.63
C GLU A 26 -7.44 1.70 15.54
N ALA A 27 -7.45 2.12 14.27
CA ALA A 27 -7.87 1.24 13.17
C ALA A 27 -6.89 0.08 12.95
N SER A 28 -5.59 0.31 13.11
CA SER A 28 -4.56 -0.75 13.03
C SER A 28 -4.73 -1.76 14.15
N THR A 29 -4.90 -1.30 15.40
CA THR A 29 -5.07 -2.15 16.57
C THR A 29 -6.40 -2.91 16.54
N LYS A 30 -7.51 -2.26 16.18
CA LYS A 30 -8.84 -2.87 16.15
C LYS A 30 -8.98 -4.01 15.14
N HIS A 31 -8.28 -3.92 14.01
CA HIS A 31 -8.35 -4.92 12.93
C HIS A 31 -7.17 -5.91 12.95
N GLN A 32 -6.36 -5.89 14.00
CA GLN A 32 -5.20 -6.76 14.13
C GLN A 32 -5.57 -8.25 13.95
N TYR A 33 -4.78 -8.95 13.14
CA TYR A 33 -4.91 -10.36 12.77
C TYR A 33 -6.19 -10.76 12.04
N GLN A 34 -7.00 -9.79 11.58
CA GLN A 34 -8.08 -10.09 10.66
C GLN A 34 -7.54 -10.46 9.28
N VAL A 35 -8.27 -11.30 8.56
CA VAL A 35 -7.93 -11.72 7.21
C VAL A 35 -8.03 -10.53 6.25
N SER A 36 -6.94 -10.22 5.56
CA SER A 36 -6.92 -9.19 4.52
C SER A 36 -7.26 -9.79 3.15
N ASN A 37 -7.55 -8.91 2.19
CA ASN A 37 -7.67 -9.28 0.78
C ASN A 37 -6.84 -8.31 -0.08
N PRO A 38 -5.56 -8.62 -0.37
CA PRO A 38 -4.66 -7.74 -1.12
C PRO A 38 -5.19 -7.36 -2.50
N GLN A 39 -5.80 -8.30 -3.22
CA GLN A 39 -6.36 -8.05 -4.54
C GLN A 39 -7.53 -7.05 -4.46
N ARG A 40 -8.41 -7.20 -3.46
CA ARG A 40 -9.53 -6.27 -3.25
C ARG A 40 -9.03 -4.89 -2.86
N ALA A 41 -8.02 -4.79 -1.98
CA ALA A 41 -7.42 -3.52 -1.59
C ALA A 41 -6.82 -2.79 -2.81
N ALA A 42 -6.08 -3.50 -3.66
CA ALA A 42 -5.53 -2.94 -4.91
C ALA A 42 -6.64 -2.47 -5.86
N LYS A 43 -7.68 -3.29 -6.07
CA LYS A 43 -8.83 -2.93 -6.93
C LYS A 43 -9.57 -1.69 -6.41
N GLN A 44 -9.78 -1.57 -5.09
CA GLN A 44 -10.40 -0.38 -4.48
C GLN A 44 -9.58 0.89 -4.76
N GLY A 45 -8.25 0.80 -4.61
CA GLY A 45 -7.35 1.92 -4.96
C GLY A 45 -7.42 2.30 -6.43
N LEU A 46 -7.32 1.32 -7.34
CA LEU A 46 -7.39 1.54 -8.78
C LEU A 46 -8.73 2.14 -9.22
N LEU A 47 -9.84 1.71 -8.64
CA LEU A 47 -11.16 2.29 -8.92
C LEU A 47 -11.21 3.78 -8.54
N LYS A 48 -10.65 4.14 -7.37
CA LYS A 48 -10.57 5.54 -6.94
C LYS A 48 -9.71 6.38 -7.91
N MET A 49 -8.51 5.89 -8.23
CA MET A 49 -7.58 6.59 -9.15
C MET A 49 -8.23 6.82 -10.51
N LYS A 50 -8.90 5.78 -11.06
CA LYS A 50 -9.58 5.88 -12.35
C LYS A 50 -10.76 6.85 -12.30
N ALA A 51 -11.54 6.84 -11.22
CA ALA A 51 -12.66 7.77 -11.06
C ALA A 51 -12.20 9.23 -11.04
N LEU A 52 -11.09 9.55 -10.38
CA LEU A 52 -10.51 10.90 -10.37
C LEU A 52 -9.93 11.28 -11.74
N ALA A 53 -9.21 10.36 -12.38
CA ALA A 53 -8.70 10.57 -13.73
C ALA A 53 -9.84 10.83 -14.74
N ASP A 54 -10.93 10.08 -14.65
CA ASP A 54 -12.12 10.25 -15.50
C ASP A 54 -12.86 11.56 -15.24
N ALA A 55 -12.79 12.08 -14.02
CA ALA A 55 -13.31 13.40 -13.66
C ALA A 55 -12.39 14.57 -14.09
N GLY A 56 -11.25 14.29 -14.72
CA GLY A 56 -10.34 15.29 -15.26
C GLY A 56 -9.20 15.72 -14.31
N PHE A 57 -9.04 15.05 -13.17
CA PHE A 57 -7.91 15.30 -12.28
C PHE A 57 -6.68 14.52 -12.75
N ALA A 58 -5.53 15.18 -12.86
CA ALA A 58 -4.29 14.52 -13.24
C ALA A 58 -3.91 13.45 -12.20
N GLN A 59 -3.61 12.24 -12.67
CA GLN A 59 -3.41 11.06 -11.83
C GLN A 59 -2.15 10.29 -12.22
N GLY A 60 -1.33 9.96 -11.24
CA GLY A 60 -0.17 9.07 -11.32
C GLY A 60 -0.28 7.93 -10.31
N VAL A 61 0.58 6.92 -10.47
CA VAL A 61 0.63 5.72 -9.62
C VAL A 61 2.05 5.51 -9.12
N ILE A 62 2.19 5.20 -7.84
CA ILE A 62 3.46 4.79 -7.21
C ILE A 62 3.40 3.27 -6.94
N PRO A 63 4.36 2.48 -7.44
CA PRO A 63 4.35 1.02 -7.28
C PRO A 63 4.61 0.60 -5.81
N PRO A 64 4.17 -0.61 -5.41
CA PRO A 64 4.47 -1.14 -4.09
C PRO A 64 5.96 -1.48 -3.94
N GLN A 65 6.42 -1.53 -2.69
CA GLN A 65 7.77 -1.99 -2.35
C GLN A 65 7.91 -3.51 -2.48
N GLU A 66 9.14 -3.98 -2.64
CA GLU A 66 9.47 -5.40 -2.49
C GLU A 66 9.10 -5.90 -1.08
N ARG A 67 8.34 -6.99 -1.04
CA ARG A 67 7.90 -7.66 0.19
C ARG A 67 7.78 -9.17 -0.06
N PRO A 68 8.25 -10.03 0.88
CA PRO A 68 8.96 -9.70 2.12
C PRO A 68 10.33 -9.05 1.86
N ASN A 69 10.74 -8.10 2.70
CA ASN A 69 12.06 -7.47 2.56
C ASN A 69 13.13 -8.38 3.17
N VAL A 70 13.64 -9.32 2.37
CA VAL A 70 14.64 -10.30 2.81
C VAL A 70 15.99 -9.68 3.17
N THR A 71 16.34 -8.55 2.54
CA THR A 71 17.56 -7.81 2.84
C THR A 71 17.56 -7.29 4.27
N LEU A 72 16.40 -6.82 4.76
CA LEU A 72 16.24 -6.38 6.15
C LEU A 72 16.34 -7.54 7.16
N LEU A 73 15.98 -8.77 6.76
CA LEU A 73 16.02 -9.95 7.64
C LEU A 73 17.42 -10.55 7.79
N ALA A 74 18.33 -10.24 6.86
CA ALA A 74 19.68 -10.81 6.80
C ALA A 74 20.61 -10.51 7.99
N PRO A 75 20.56 -9.37 8.73
CA PRO A 75 21.64 -9.03 9.65
C PRO A 75 21.69 -9.73 11.02
N ALA A 76 20.97 -10.82 11.32
CA ALA A 76 21.21 -11.50 12.61
C ALA A 76 20.85 -12.99 12.73
N TRP A 77 19.89 -13.57 12.00
CA TRP A 77 19.38 -14.92 12.36
C TRP A 77 18.96 -15.83 11.20
N PHE A 78 18.87 -15.34 9.97
CA PHE A 78 18.42 -16.14 8.82
C PHE A 78 19.59 -16.44 7.88
N GLN A 79 20.10 -17.68 7.91
CA GLN A 79 20.95 -18.20 6.84
C GLN A 79 20.13 -18.27 5.54
N ARG A 80 20.62 -17.64 4.48
CA ARG A 80 20.04 -17.81 3.15
C ARG A 80 20.20 -19.28 2.73
N SER A 81 19.07 -19.93 2.39
CA SER A 81 19.04 -21.25 1.73
C SER A 81 19.50 -21.17 0.29
#